data_AF-A0A556QMT7-F1
#
_entry.id   AF-A0A556QMT7-F1
#
_cell.length_a   1.000
_cell.length_b   1.000
_cell.length_c   1.000
_cell.angle_alpha   90.00
_cell.angle_beta   90.00
_cell.angle_gamma   90.00
#
_symmetry.space_group_name_H-M   'P 1'
#
loop_
_entity.id
_entity.type
_entity.pdbx_description
1 polymer ?
#
loop_
_entity_poly.entity_id
_entity_poly.type
_entity_poly.pdbx_seq_one_letter_code
_entity_poly.pdbx_strand_id
1 'polypeptide(L)'
;MSDKARTELLGKRLGGVLGMFQSLLADEMTLSISRLTDKDSRAQTNLSLWALRAAIPDAKDVEFEKNVNGALDQIIKDAASIRKHRHKRLAHYDLAVSLSAEILPVVTFNDIRGVLEKIEALLNLFYWEFENTTMFFDTLPATDLTGKMEATAYKAHAYDLLEAEGIVPKMEWRRRVKM
;
A
#
# COMPACT_ATOMS: atom_id res chain seq x y z
N MET A 1 26.86 9.57 -9.90
CA MET A 1 26.49 10.42 -8.75
C MET A 1 26.54 9.56 -7.49
N SER A 2 26.88 10.13 -6.33
CA SER A 2 26.73 9.40 -5.07
C SER A 2 25.23 9.22 -4.77
N ASP A 3 24.88 8.14 -4.07
CA ASP A 3 23.49 7.79 -3.74
C ASP A 3 22.78 8.93 -3.00
N LYS A 4 23.53 9.68 -2.18
CA LYS A 4 23.07 10.85 -1.43
C LYS A 4 22.67 12.01 -2.34
N ALA A 5 23.47 12.33 -3.35
CA ALA A 5 23.19 13.42 -4.28
C ALA A 5 21.95 13.13 -5.14
N ARG A 6 21.72 11.85 -5.46
CA ARG A 6 20.50 11.39 -6.14
C ARG A 6 19.27 11.59 -5.27
N THR A 7 19.30 11.12 -4.02
CA THR A 7 18.19 11.26 -3.08
C THR A 7 17.83 12.73 -2.82
N GLU A 8 18.83 13.61 -2.71
CA GLU A 8 18.61 15.04 -2.50
C GLU A 8 17.95 15.72 -3.71
N LEU A 9 18.41 15.41 -4.93
CA LEU A 9 17.82 15.94 -6.14
C LEU A 9 16.36 15.49 -6.31
N LEU A 10 16.09 14.20 -6.13
CA LEU A 10 14.75 13.64 -6.22
C LEU A 10 13.85 14.20 -5.10
N GLY A 11 14.35 14.31 -3.88
CA GLY A 11 13.62 14.91 -2.76
C GLY A 11 13.22 16.36 -3.04
N LYS A 12 14.14 17.18 -3.55
CA LYS A 12 13.88 18.59 -3.88
C LYS A 12 12.89 18.78 -5.02
N ARG A 13 12.91 17.91 -6.03
CA ARG A 13 12.14 18.07 -7.28
C ARG A 13 10.84 17.30 -7.29
N LEU A 14 10.83 16.12 -6.68
CA LEU A 14 9.72 15.18 -6.73
C LEU A 14 9.16 14.89 -5.32
N GLY A 15 9.79 15.37 -4.25
CA GLY A 15 9.39 15.04 -2.88
C GLY A 15 7.90 15.27 -2.58
N GLY A 16 7.32 16.36 -3.09
CA GLY A 16 5.87 16.61 -2.94
C GLY A 16 5.01 15.57 -3.66
N VAL A 17 5.36 15.20 -4.89
CA VAL A 17 4.64 14.19 -5.68
C VAL A 17 4.82 12.78 -5.10
N LEU A 18 6.05 12.43 -4.71
CA LEU A 18 6.35 11.15 -4.06
C LEU A 18 5.66 11.02 -2.71
N GLY A 19 5.63 12.09 -1.91
CA GLY A 19 4.88 12.14 -0.66
C GLY A 19 3.39 11.93 -0.88
N MET A 20 2.81 12.58 -1.90
CA MET A 20 1.41 12.38 -2.28
C MET A 20 1.13 10.92 -2.69
N PHE A 21 1.96 10.33 -3.56
CA PHE A 21 1.82 8.92 -3.94
C PHE A 21 1.97 7.98 -2.74
N GLN A 22 2.93 8.25 -1.86
CA GLN A 22 3.13 7.46 -0.65
C GLN A 22 1.89 7.49 0.25
N SER A 23 1.28 8.67 0.45
CA SER A 23 0.04 8.80 1.21
C SER A 23 -1.12 8.05 0.56
N LEU A 24 -1.31 8.22 -0.76
CA LEU A 24 -2.39 7.54 -1.50
C LEU A 24 -2.24 6.02 -1.46
N LEU A 25 -1.05 5.50 -1.70
CA LEU A 25 -0.77 4.07 -1.66
C LEU A 25 -0.93 3.52 -0.23
N ALA A 26 -0.48 4.26 0.79
CA ALA A 26 -0.66 3.86 2.18
C ALA A 26 -2.14 3.78 2.58
N ASP A 27 -2.96 4.74 2.13
CA ASP A 27 -4.40 4.74 2.35
C ASP A 27 -5.08 3.57 1.63
N GLU A 28 -4.71 3.30 0.38
CA GLU A 28 -5.25 2.17 -0.39
C GLU A 28 -4.88 0.82 0.24
N MET A 29 -3.63 0.65 0.68
CA MET A 29 -3.20 -0.55 1.42
C MET A 29 -4.00 -0.70 2.72
N THR A 30 -4.22 0.40 3.47
CA THR A 30 -5.01 0.42 4.70
C THR A 30 -6.46 0.00 4.44
N LEU A 31 -7.08 0.53 3.38
CA LEU A 31 -8.44 0.17 2.97
C LEU A 31 -8.53 -1.30 2.56
N SER A 32 -7.59 -1.77 1.75
CA SER A 32 -7.56 -3.15 1.26
C SER A 32 -7.44 -4.15 2.40
N ILE A 33 -6.48 -3.95 3.31
CA ILE A 33 -6.32 -4.79 4.51
C ILE A 33 -7.58 -4.75 5.37
N SER A 34 -8.17 -3.56 5.56
CA SER A 34 -9.40 -3.44 6.36
C SER A 34 -10.55 -4.22 5.74
N ARG A 35 -10.76 -4.13 4.42
CA ARG A 35 -11.80 -4.89 3.71
C ARG A 35 -11.64 -6.40 3.85
N LEU A 36 -10.41 -6.90 3.80
CA LEU A 36 -10.12 -8.33 3.98
C LEU A 36 -10.33 -8.80 5.42
N THR A 37 -10.11 -7.93 6.41
CA THR A 37 -10.11 -8.31 7.84
C THR A 37 -11.36 -7.88 8.61
N ASP A 38 -12.21 -7.04 8.01
CA ASP A 38 -13.50 -6.65 8.55
C ASP A 38 -14.45 -7.84 8.56
N LYS A 39 -15.10 -8.05 9.70
CA LYS A 39 -16.12 -9.10 9.84
C LYS A 39 -17.38 -8.69 9.09
N ASP A 40 -18.05 -9.67 8.50
CA ASP A 40 -19.37 -9.47 7.90
C ASP A 40 -20.33 -8.81 8.89
N SER A 41 -21.07 -7.82 8.39
CA SER A 41 -22.23 -7.29 9.10
C SER A 41 -23.46 -8.09 8.67
N ARG A 42 -24.44 -8.25 9.56
CA ARG A 42 -25.68 -9.00 9.25
C ARG A 42 -26.46 -8.46 8.04
N ALA A 43 -26.17 -7.25 7.58
CA ALA A 43 -26.84 -6.60 6.46
C ALA A 43 -26.05 -6.65 5.14
N GLN A 44 -24.73 -6.91 5.19
CA GLN A 44 -23.86 -6.91 4.01
C GLN A 44 -22.76 -7.95 4.18
N THR A 45 -22.78 -8.94 3.29
CA THR A 45 -21.72 -9.93 3.13
C THR A 45 -20.51 -9.25 2.49
N ASN A 46 -19.36 -9.35 3.14
CA ASN A 46 -18.09 -8.87 2.60
C ASN A 46 -17.29 -10.05 2.10
N LEU A 47 -16.57 -9.85 0.98
CA LEU A 47 -15.53 -10.79 0.57
C LEU A 47 -14.32 -10.62 1.50
N SER A 48 -14.44 -11.17 2.70
CA SER A 48 -13.46 -11.09 3.78
C SER A 48 -12.82 -12.45 4.05
N LEU A 49 -11.69 -12.47 4.75
CA LEU A 49 -11.02 -13.70 5.15
C LEU A 49 -11.89 -14.57 6.07
N TRP A 50 -12.89 -13.98 6.74
CA TRP A 50 -13.87 -14.71 7.53
C TRP A 50 -14.72 -15.65 6.68
N ALA A 51 -15.01 -15.29 5.43
CA ALA A 51 -15.82 -16.10 4.54
C ALA A 51 -15.17 -17.46 4.25
N LEU A 52 -13.83 -17.53 4.30
CA LEU A 52 -13.08 -18.77 4.09
C LEU A 52 -13.37 -19.84 5.15
N ARG A 53 -13.87 -19.46 6.33
CA ARG A 53 -14.30 -20.43 7.36
C ARG A 53 -15.43 -21.34 6.87
N ALA A 54 -16.22 -20.91 5.89
CA ALA A 54 -17.29 -21.73 5.33
C ALA A 54 -16.76 -22.97 4.58
N ALA A 55 -15.51 -22.94 4.11
CA ALA A 55 -14.87 -24.06 3.40
C ALA A 55 -14.14 -25.04 4.35
N ILE A 56 -13.93 -24.69 5.62
CA ILE A 56 -13.24 -25.56 6.59
C ILE A 56 -13.87 -26.96 6.71
N PRO A 57 -15.22 -27.11 6.78
CA PRO A 57 -15.84 -28.43 6.89
C PRO A 57 -15.53 -29.36 5.70
N ASP A 58 -15.20 -28.80 4.53
CA ASP A 58 -14.93 -29.57 3.31
C ASP A 58 -13.56 -30.27 3.37
N ALA A 59 -12.59 -29.71 4.11
CA ALA A 59 -11.26 -30.29 4.32
C ALA A 59 -11.32 -31.57 5.15
N LYS A 60 -12.29 -31.67 6.08
CA LYS A 60 -12.43 -32.78 7.05
C LYS A 60 -11.17 -33.04 7.89
N ASP A 61 -10.29 -32.05 8.01
CA ASP A 61 -9.09 -32.07 8.85
C ASP A 61 -9.22 -31.08 10.01
N VAL A 62 -9.09 -31.62 11.23
CA VAL A 62 -9.16 -30.86 12.48
C VAL A 62 -7.90 -30.01 12.68
N GLU A 63 -6.74 -30.46 12.18
CA GLU A 63 -5.50 -29.71 12.28
C GLU A 63 -5.53 -28.48 11.36
N PHE A 64 -6.00 -28.65 10.13
CA PHE A 64 -6.32 -27.55 9.22
C PHE A 64 -7.26 -26.51 9.86
N GLU A 65 -8.39 -26.94 10.43
CA GLU A 65 -9.33 -26.03 11.11
C GLU A 65 -8.64 -25.20 12.20
N LYS A 66 -7.84 -25.84 13.05
CA LYS A 66 -7.12 -25.18 14.14
C LYS A 66 -6.11 -24.17 13.60
N ASN A 67 -5.37 -24.54 12.57
CA ASN A 67 -4.35 -23.68 11.95
C ASN A 67 -4.97 -22.45 11.30
N VAL A 68 -6.06 -22.63 10.55
CA VAL A 68 -6.81 -21.53 9.92
C VAL A 68 -7.37 -20.57 10.96
N ASN A 69 -8.01 -21.08 12.01
CA ASN A 69 -8.59 -20.23 13.05
C ASN A 69 -7.51 -19.45 13.81
N GLY A 70 -6.39 -20.10 14.17
CA GLY A 70 -5.26 -19.45 14.84
C GLY A 70 -4.60 -18.37 13.97
N ALA A 71 -4.38 -18.66 12.69
CA ALA A 71 -3.82 -17.70 11.74
C ALA A 71 -4.75 -16.49 11.55
N LEU A 72 -6.04 -16.72 11.38
CA LEU A 72 -7.02 -15.65 11.19
C LEU A 72 -7.10 -14.73 12.41
N ASP A 73 -7.19 -15.29 13.62
CA ASP A 73 -7.25 -14.52 14.87
C ASP A 73 -6.01 -13.63 15.04
N GLN A 74 -4.83 -14.15 14.66
CA GLN A 74 -3.59 -13.40 14.69
C GLN A 74 -3.57 -12.26 13.66
N ILE A 75 -4.01 -12.51 12.41
CA ILE A 75 -4.14 -11.49 11.37
C ILE A 75 -5.04 -10.35 11.84
N ILE A 76 -6.19 -10.67 12.42
CA ILE A 76 -7.17 -9.69 12.90
C ILE A 76 -6.57 -8.83 14.02
N LYS A 77 -5.84 -9.47 14.94
CA LYS A 77 -5.17 -8.78 16.04
C LYS A 77 -4.14 -7.78 15.51
N ASP A 78 -3.32 -8.19 14.55
CA ASP A 78 -2.26 -7.34 13.99
C ASP A 78 -2.82 -6.23 13.08
N ALA A 79 -3.91 -6.50 12.38
CA ALA A 79 -4.60 -5.50 11.57
C ALA A 79 -5.39 -4.46 12.40
N ALA A 80 -5.52 -4.62 13.72
CA ALA A 80 -6.38 -3.78 14.55
C ALA A 80 -6.04 -2.27 14.47
N SER A 81 -4.74 -1.93 14.51
CA SER A 81 -4.27 -0.54 14.37
C SER A 81 -4.57 0.02 12.98
N ILE A 82 -4.38 -0.78 11.93
CA ILE A 82 -4.68 -0.41 10.53
C ILE A 82 -6.17 -0.10 10.36
N ARG A 83 -7.04 -0.97 10.87
CA ARG A 83 -8.50 -0.74 10.83
C ARG A 83 -8.93 0.52 11.61
N LYS A 84 -8.21 0.88 12.68
CA LYS A 84 -8.49 2.13 13.40
C LYS A 84 -8.27 3.36 12.52
N HIS A 85 -7.25 3.35 11.64
CA HIS A 85 -7.07 4.40 10.62
C HIS A 85 -8.22 4.42 9.63
N ARG A 86 -8.68 3.26 9.13
CA ARG A 86 -9.87 3.20 8.27
C ARG A 86 -11.09 3.83 8.94
N HIS A 87 -11.39 3.43 10.16
CA HIS A 87 -12.57 3.91 10.89
C HIS A 87 -12.50 5.40 11.23
N LYS A 88 -11.33 5.93 11.58
CA LYS A 88 -11.21 7.29 12.14
C LYS A 88 -10.71 8.34 11.14
N ARG A 89 -9.91 7.94 10.14
CA ARG A 89 -9.32 8.84 9.15
C ARG A 89 -9.95 8.72 7.77
N LEU A 90 -10.20 7.50 7.30
CA LEU A 90 -10.57 7.27 5.89
C LEU A 90 -12.09 7.15 5.65
N ALA A 91 -12.83 6.54 6.56
CA ALA A 91 -14.28 6.35 6.44
C ALA A 91 -15.07 7.64 6.71
N HIS A 92 -14.47 8.58 7.44
CA HIS A 92 -15.04 9.89 7.72
C HIS A 92 -14.09 10.95 7.18
N TYR A 93 -14.15 11.21 5.87
CA TYR A 93 -13.57 12.40 5.23
C TYR A 93 -14.32 13.68 5.63
N ASP A 94 -14.75 13.75 6.88
CA ASP A 94 -15.49 14.88 7.42
C ASP A 94 -14.53 15.81 8.15
N LEU A 95 -14.60 17.09 7.79
CA LEU A 95 -13.72 18.15 8.30
C LEU A 95 -13.83 18.25 9.83
N ALA A 96 -15.03 18.04 10.37
CA ALA A 96 -15.27 18.08 11.81
C ALA A 96 -14.51 16.98 12.57
N VAL A 97 -14.50 15.75 12.03
CA VAL A 97 -13.78 14.60 12.62
C VAL A 97 -12.27 14.80 12.53
N SER A 98 -11.81 15.40 11.44
CA SER A 98 -10.39 15.70 11.21
C SER A 98 -9.86 16.76 12.18
N LEU A 99 -10.69 17.74 12.57
CA LEU A 99 -10.33 18.82 13.49
C LEU A 99 -10.35 18.39 14.96
N SER A 100 -11.11 17.35 15.31
CA SER A 100 -11.19 16.78 16.66
C SER A 100 -10.37 15.48 16.83
N ALA A 101 -9.37 15.26 15.97
CA ALA A 101 -8.75 13.95 15.81
C ALA A 101 -7.99 13.50 17.07
N GLU A 102 -8.40 12.36 17.62
CA GLU A 102 -7.60 11.58 18.57
C GLU A 102 -6.25 11.21 17.93
N ILE A 103 -5.20 11.12 18.75
CA ILE A 103 -3.91 10.60 18.31
C ILE A 103 -4.11 9.14 17.85
N LEU A 104 -3.99 8.92 16.54
CA LEU A 104 -4.07 7.59 15.95
C LEU A 104 -2.78 6.82 16.20
N PRO A 105 -2.85 5.48 16.35
CA PRO A 105 -1.66 4.66 16.50
C PRO A 105 -0.76 4.83 15.27
N VAL A 106 0.56 4.87 15.46
CA VAL A 106 1.48 4.88 14.32
C VAL A 106 1.39 3.53 13.62
N VAL A 107 1.10 3.54 12.32
CA VAL A 107 1.19 2.37 11.44
C VAL A 107 2.38 2.56 10.53
N THR A 108 3.35 1.67 10.65
CA THR A 108 4.55 1.65 9.82
C THR A 108 4.34 0.80 8.59
N PHE A 109 5.21 0.97 7.60
CA PHE A 109 5.22 0.11 6.42
C PHE A 109 5.51 -1.37 6.79
N ASN A 110 6.31 -1.61 7.82
CA ASN A 110 6.59 -2.96 8.32
C ASN A 110 5.34 -3.61 8.93
N ASP A 111 4.46 -2.84 9.58
CA ASP A 111 3.20 -3.36 10.10
C ASP A 111 2.28 -3.81 8.96
N ILE A 112 2.18 -2.99 7.90
CA ILE A 112 1.42 -3.32 6.68
C ILE A 112 1.98 -4.58 6.03
N ARG A 113 3.30 -4.63 5.81
CA ARG A 113 3.98 -5.79 5.22
C ARG A 113 3.74 -7.06 6.04
N GLY A 114 3.94 -7.00 7.36
CA GLY A 114 3.78 -8.17 8.23
C GLY A 114 2.35 -8.69 8.27
N VAL A 115 1.34 -7.83 8.10
CA VAL A 115 -0.06 -8.27 7.94
C VAL A 115 -0.26 -8.95 6.59
N LEU A 116 0.26 -8.39 5.50
CA LEU A 116 0.16 -8.98 4.16
C LEU A 116 0.82 -10.36 4.08
N GLU A 117 2.01 -10.52 4.65
CA GLU A 117 2.73 -11.81 4.71
C GLU A 117 1.90 -12.88 5.45
N LYS A 118 1.20 -12.50 6.52
CA LYS A 118 0.31 -13.42 7.26
C LYS A 118 -0.94 -13.75 6.47
N ILE A 119 -1.51 -12.79 5.73
CA ILE A 119 -2.65 -13.04 4.85
C ILE A 119 -2.24 -14.01 3.73
N GLU A 120 -1.08 -13.80 3.10
CA GLU A 120 -0.52 -14.72 2.12
C GLU A 120 -0.33 -16.13 2.70
N ALA A 121 0.26 -16.24 3.89
CA ALA A 121 0.43 -17.53 4.56
C ALA A 121 -0.93 -18.22 4.81
N LEU A 122 -1.94 -17.49 5.27
CA LEU A 122 -3.30 -18.01 5.45
C LEU A 122 -3.88 -18.52 4.12
N LEU A 123 -3.77 -17.74 3.04
CA LEU A 123 -4.29 -18.15 1.73
C LEU A 123 -3.55 -19.39 1.22
N ASN A 124 -2.24 -19.47 1.43
CA ASN A 124 -1.45 -20.65 1.07
C ASN A 124 -1.81 -21.89 1.88
N LEU A 125 -2.33 -21.78 3.12
CA LEU A 125 -2.90 -22.93 3.83
C LEU A 125 -4.07 -23.54 3.06
N PHE A 126 -4.98 -22.70 2.54
CA PHE A 126 -6.11 -23.16 1.72
C PHE A 126 -5.65 -23.75 0.39
N TYR A 127 -4.72 -23.10 -0.31
CA TYR A 127 -4.17 -23.65 -1.55
C TYR A 127 -3.49 -25.01 -1.34
N TRP A 128 -2.76 -25.16 -0.23
CA TRP A 128 -2.12 -26.44 0.06
C TRP A 128 -3.17 -27.52 0.35
N GLU A 129 -4.16 -27.22 1.19
CA GLU A 129 -5.18 -28.18 1.59
C GLU A 129 -6.04 -28.69 0.42
N PHE A 130 -6.49 -27.77 -0.44
CA PHE A 130 -7.45 -28.12 -1.50
C PHE A 130 -6.78 -28.44 -2.85
N GLU A 131 -5.62 -27.85 -3.14
CA GLU A 131 -4.98 -27.94 -4.46
C GLU A 131 -3.57 -28.58 -4.39
N ASN A 132 -3.05 -28.88 -3.19
CA ASN A 132 -1.68 -29.37 -2.98
C ASN A 132 -0.62 -28.51 -3.68
N THR A 133 -0.82 -27.19 -3.67
CA THR A 133 0.09 -26.22 -4.29
C THR A 133 0.21 -24.95 -3.43
N THR A 134 1.12 -24.05 -3.80
CA THR A 134 1.23 -22.72 -3.21
C THR A 134 1.18 -21.65 -4.30
N MET A 135 0.56 -20.53 -3.98
CA MET A 135 0.54 -19.34 -4.81
C MET A 135 1.71 -18.44 -4.43
N PHE A 136 2.41 -17.92 -5.44
CA PHE A 136 3.48 -16.93 -5.27
C PHE A 136 2.91 -15.52 -5.41
N PHE A 137 2.65 -14.83 -4.29
CA PHE A 137 2.02 -13.50 -4.31
C PHE A 137 2.99 -12.38 -4.72
N ASP A 138 4.30 -12.61 -4.64
CA ASP A 138 5.36 -11.63 -4.92
C ASP A 138 5.78 -11.53 -6.41
N THR A 139 5.05 -12.13 -7.34
CA THR A 139 5.57 -12.37 -8.71
C THR A 139 5.29 -11.27 -9.75
N LEU A 140 4.90 -10.06 -9.35
CA LEU A 140 4.77 -8.96 -10.30
C LEU A 140 6.14 -8.28 -10.50
N PRO A 141 6.79 -8.40 -11.68
CA PRO A 141 7.94 -7.58 -11.98
C PRO A 141 7.49 -6.13 -12.05
N ALA A 142 7.87 -5.33 -11.06
CA ALA A 142 7.74 -3.89 -11.16
C ALA A 142 8.63 -3.43 -12.33
N THR A 143 8.01 -3.08 -13.47
CA THR A 143 8.73 -2.35 -14.52
C THR A 143 9.36 -1.12 -13.89
N ASP A 144 10.61 -0.82 -14.24
CA ASP A 144 11.39 0.29 -13.68
C ASP A 144 10.82 1.66 -14.09
N LEU A 145 9.69 2.04 -13.47
CA LEU A 145 9.10 3.37 -13.52
C LEU A 145 10.06 4.41 -12.93
N THR A 146 10.88 3.98 -11.97
CA THR A 146 11.93 4.77 -11.31
C THR A 146 12.97 5.29 -12.30
N GLY A 147 13.45 4.47 -13.23
CA GLY A 147 14.47 4.86 -14.20
C GLY A 147 14.01 5.98 -15.14
N LYS A 148 12.77 5.93 -15.64
CA LYS A 148 12.21 7.00 -16.49
C LYS A 148 12.00 8.30 -15.71
N MET A 149 11.52 8.19 -14.48
CA MET A 149 11.33 9.32 -13.58
C MET A 149 12.67 9.99 -13.25
N GLU A 150 13.68 9.19 -12.92
CA GLU A 150 15.04 9.65 -12.62
C GLU A 150 15.66 10.39 -13.81
N ALA A 151 15.62 9.79 -15.01
CA ALA A 151 16.13 10.44 -16.22
C ALA A 151 15.44 11.78 -16.52
N THR A 152 14.13 11.86 -16.25
CA THR A 152 13.34 13.09 -16.43
C THR A 152 13.74 14.17 -15.42
N ALA A 153 13.93 13.81 -14.15
CA ALA A 153 14.39 14.74 -13.12
C ALA A 153 15.77 15.33 -13.43
N TYR A 154 16.70 14.51 -13.93
CA TYR A 154 18.02 14.99 -14.34
C TYR A 154 17.94 15.94 -15.54
N LYS A 155 17.15 15.60 -16.56
CA LYS A 155 16.96 16.50 -17.72
C LYS A 155 16.40 17.85 -17.30
N ALA A 156 15.40 17.85 -16.41
CA ALA A 156 14.84 19.09 -15.87
C ALA A 156 15.89 19.90 -15.09
N HIS A 157 16.73 19.24 -14.29
CA HIS A 157 17.77 19.93 -13.54
C HIS A 157 18.84 20.54 -14.45
N ALA A 158 19.32 19.79 -15.45
CA ALA A 158 20.27 20.28 -16.43
C ALA A 158 19.71 21.49 -17.19
N TYR A 159 18.42 21.44 -17.54
CA TYR A 159 17.75 22.54 -18.21
C TYR A 159 17.69 23.81 -17.33
N ASP A 160 17.37 23.68 -16.05
CA ASP A 160 17.38 24.81 -15.10
C ASP A 160 18.78 25.45 -14.95
N LEU A 161 19.84 24.64 -15.00
CA LEU A 161 21.22 25.14 -14.98
C LEU A 161 21.54 25.95 -16.24
N LEU A 162 21.15 25.44 -17.41
CA LEU A 162 21.34 26.13 -18.70
C LEU A 162 20.53 27.44 -18.78
N GLU A 163 19.33 27.50 -18.20
CA GLU A 163 18.57 28.75 -18.07
C GLU A 163 19.27 29.75 -17.12
N ALA A 164 19.83 29.26 -16.01
CA ALA A 164 20.55 30.10 -15.04
C ALA A 164 21.84 30.68 -15.64
N GLU A 165 22.52 29.92 -16.50
CA GLU A 165 23.70 30.34 -17.27
C GLU A 165 23.34 31.23 -18.48
N GLY A 166 22.05 31.41 -18.78
CA GLY A 166 21.58 32.25 -19.89
C GLY A 166 21.77 31.62 -21.28
N ILE A 167 22.14 30.34 -21.36
CA ILE A 167 22.32 29.60 -22.62
C ILE A 167 20.96 29.33 -23.28
N VAL A 168 19.92 29.11 -22.47
CA VAL A 168 18.56 28.82 -22.94
C VAL A 168 17.59 29.91 -22.47
N PRO A 169 16.64 30.36 -23.31
CA PRO A 169 15.61 31.33 -22.91
C PRO A 169 14.76 30.83 -21.73
N LYS A 170 14.47 31.73 -20.78
CA LYS A 170 13.63 31.42 -19.63
C LYS A 170 12.23 30.91 -20.04
N MET A 171 11.81 29.83 -19.38
CA MET A 171 10.51 29.18 -19.49
C MET A 171 10.17 28.72 -20.91
N GLU A 172 11.16 28.44 -21.77
CA GLU A 172 10.91 28.00 -23.14
C GLU A 172 10.15 26.66 -23.18
N TRP A 173 10.49 25.72 -22.30
CA TRP A 173 9.82 24.43 -22.18
C TRP A 173 8.30 24.55 -21.93
N ARG A 174 7.84 25.56 -21.18
CA ARG A 174 6.41 25.81 -20.93
C ARG A 174 5.66 26.30 -22.17
N ARG A 175 6.35 26.95 -23.10
CA ARG A 175 5.73 27.46 -24.34
C ARG A 175 5.39 26.34 -25.32
N ARG A 176 6.16 25.26 -25.31
CA ARG A 176 5.99 24.12 -26.22
C ARG A 176 4.85 23.16 -25.85
N VAL A 177 4.35 23.22 -24.61
CA VAL A 177 3.25 22.35 -24.13
C VAL A 177 1.86 22.91 -24.48
N LYS A 178 1.77 24.15 -24.98
CA LYS A 178 0.51 24.80 -25.39
C LYS A 178 0.11 24.58 -26.85
N MET A 179 0.76 23.65 -27.56
CA MET A 179 0.40 23.24 -28.93
C MET A 179 -0.25 21.86 -28.93
#